data_AF-A0A8C2SG87-F1
#
_entry.id   AF-A0A8C2SG87-F1
#
_cell.length_a   1.000
_cell.length_b   1.000
_cell.length_c   1.000
_cell.angle_alpha   90.00
_cell.angle_beta   90.00
_cell.angle_gamma   90.00
#
_symmetry.space_group_name_H-M   'P 1'
#
loop_
_entity.id
_entity.type
_entity.pdbx_description
1 polymer ?
#
loop_
_entity_poly.entity_id
_entity_poly.type
_entity_poly.pdbx_seq_one_letter_code
_entity_poly.pdbx_strand_id
1 'polypeptide(L)'
;MAAKSQPSAPKTKSANGLTNGKAAAQGQWGRAWEVDWFSLASVIFLLLFAPFIVYYFIMACDQYSCSPPVTTKAAQIYAAWVTLQVLLYMLLPDFCHKFLPGYVGGVQEGAVTPAGAVNKYEINGLQAWLLTHLLWFANAHLLSWFSPTIIFDNWIPLLWCANILGYTVSTFAMVKGYLFPTDARECKFTGNFFYNYMMGVEFNPRIGKWFDFKLFFNGRPGIVAWTLINLSFAAKQQELYGHVTNSMVLVNVLQAIYVLDFFWNETWYLKTIDICHDHFGWYLGWGDCVWLPYLYTLQGLYLVYHPVQLPTSYALGVLLLGLLGYYIFRVTNHQKDLFRRTDGRCLIWGRKPKAIECSYTSADGQKHHSKLLVSGFLPQMAVQTGMAPSGRSLAASQSPTPVSTQSDSPRQVGLQGPSVWAHSSVHSGTAHKQEGA
;
A
#
# COMPACT_ATOMS: atom_id res chain seq x y z
N MET A 1 -32.23 76.14 -23.58
CA MET A 1 -31.15 76.40 -24.55
C MET A 1 -29.84 76.27 -23.79
N ALA A 2 -29.23 75.07 -23.82
CA ALA A 2 -28.11 74.73 -24.70
C ALA A 2 -26.77 75.23 -24.13
N ALA A 3 -26.13 74.37 -23.34
CA ALA A 3 -24.73 74.50 -22.95
C ALA A 3 -23.82 74.06 -24.12
N LYS A 4 -22.79 74.86 -24.38
CA LYS A 4 -21.83 74.70 -25.48
C LYS A 4 -20.86 73.53 -25.25
N SER A 5 -20.54 72.90 -26.38
CA SER A 5 -19.62 71.80 -26.65
C SER A 5 -18.12 72.13 -26.52
N GLN A 6 -17.30 71.12 -26.18
CA GLN A 6 -15.87 70.94 -26.55
C GLN A 6 -15.45 69.47 -26.24
N PRO A 7 -14.35 68.91 -26.81
CA PRO A 7 -14.39 67.98 -27.94
C PRO A 7 -13.97 66.52 -27.63
N SER A 8 -14.26 65.64 -28.59
CA SER A 8 -14.02 64.20 -28.61
C SER A 8 -12.53 63.79 -28.63
N ALA A 9 -12.15 62.87 -27.74
CA ALA A 9 -10.89 62.11 -27.77
C ALA A 9 -11.09 60.73 -28.46
N PRO A 10 -10.05 60.18 -29.12
CA PRO A 10 -10.22 59.16 -30.15
C PRO A 10 -10.42 57.73 -29.62
N LYS A 11 -11.26 56.97 -30.34
CA LYS A 11 -11.48 55.53 -30.16
C LYS A 11 -10.24 54.74 -30.59
N THR A 12 -9.64 53.97 -29.68
CA THR A 12 -8.70 52.90 -30.02
C THR A 12 -9.33 51.53 -29.81
N LYS A 13 -9.05 50.67 -30.80
CA LYS A 13 -9.72 49.41 -31.10
C LYS A 13 -9.46 48.31 -30.06
N SER A 14 -10.48 47.50 -29.86
CA SER A 14 -10.49 46.19 -29.21
C SER A 14 -9.28 45.33 -29.60
N ALA A 15 -8.45 44.97 -28.62
CA ALA A 15 -7.52 43.86 -28.69
C ALA A 15 -8.10 42.70 -27.87
N ASN A 16 -8.74 41.76 -28.56
CA ASN A 16 -9.05 40.44 -28.03
C ASN A 16 -7.74 39.67 -27.78
N GLY A 17 -7.69 38.98 -26.65
CA GLY A 17 -6.80 37.84 -26.44
C GLY A 17 -5.58 38.13 -25.58
N LEU A 18 -5.72 38.00 -24.26
CA LEU A 18 -4.62 37.62 -23.34
C LEU A 18 -5.13 37.47 -21.89
N THR A 19 -6.05 36.52 -21.65
CA THR A 19 -6.34 36.02 -20.30
C THR A 19 -6.71 34.54 -20.34
N ASN A 20 -5.77 33.69 -20.72
CA ASN A 20 -5.85 32.24 -20.49
C ASN A 20 -4.43 31.66 -20.31
N GLY A 21 -3.75 32.08 -19.25
CA GLY A 21 -2.35 31.68 -19.00
C GLY A 21 -1.97 31.39 -17.55
N LYS A 22 -2.92 31.38 -16.60
CA LYS A 22 -2.61 31.14 -15.16
C LYS A 22 -3.64 30.27 -14.42
N ALA A 23 -4.28 29.34 -15.12
CA ALA A 23 -5.14 28.32 -14.50
C ALA A 23 -4.78 26.88 -14.92
N ALA A 24 -3.71 26.69 -15.70
CA ALA A 24 -3.22 25.39 -16.13
C ALA A 24 -1.84 25.13 -15.49
N ALA A 25 -1.83 24.54 -14.29
CA ALA A 25 -0.68 23.86 -13.68
C ALA A 25 -0.99 23.31 -12.28
N GLN A 26 -2.15 23.60 -11.69
CA GLN A 26 -2.50 23.11 -10.36
C GLN A 26 -3.54 21.99 -10.47
N GLY A 27 -3.08 20.76 -10.71
CA GLY A 27 -3.91 19.58 -10.38
C GLY A 27 -3.93 18.40 -11.34
N GLN A 28 -2.86 17.59 -11.39
CA GLN A 28 -2.93 16.25 -11.99
C GLN A 28 -2.22 15.14 -11.19
N TRP A 29 -1.59 15.44 -10.05
CA TRP A 29 -0.72 14.47 -9.35
C TRP A 29 -1.44 13.60 -8.31
N GLY A 30 -1.51 12.28 -8.45
CA GLY A 30 -2.09 11.35 -7.46
C GLY A 30 -3.49 10.85 -7.85
N ARG A 31 -4.43 10.80 -6.89
CA ARG A 31 -5.81 10.30 -7.08
C ARG A 31 -6.61 11.02 -8.19
N ALA A 32 -7.63 10.35 -8.73
CA ALA A 32 -8.49 10.88 -9.79
C ALA A 32 -9.32 12.10 -9.35
N TRP A 33 -9.62 12.97 -10.32
CA TRP A 33 -10.28 14.26 -10.12
C TRP A 33 -11.76 14.22 -10.50
N GLU A 34 -12.05 13.51 -11.58
CA GLU A 34 -13.40 13.20 -12.02
C GLU A 34 -13.72 11.78 -11.61
N VAL A 35 -14.85 11.61 -10.92
CA VAL A 35 -15.30 10.30 -10.46
C VAL A 35 -16.35 9.80 -11.44
N ASP A 36 -15.98 8.83 -12.26
CA ASP A 36 -16.94 8.15 -13.11
C ASP A 36 -17.89 7.27 -12.27
N TRP A 37 -19.04 6.95 -12.85
CA TRP A 37 -20.08 6.17 -12.16
C TRP A 37 -19.60 4.77 -11.74
N PHE A 38 -18.73 4.13 -12.53
CA PHE A 38 -18.22 2.80 -12.22
C PHE A 38 -17.25 2.85 -11.02
N SER A 39 -16.37 3.85 -10.98
CA SER A 39 -15.50 4.11 -9.83
C SER A 39 -16.32 4.38 -8.56
N LEU A 40 -17.37 5.19 -8.65
CA LEU A 40 -18.25 5.46 -7.51
C LEU A 40 -18.98 4.19 -7.02
N ALA A 41 -19.57 3.42 -7.95
CA ALA A 41 -20.25 2.18 -7.61
C ALA A 41 -19.29 1.17 -6.94
N SER A 42 -18.06 1.07 -7.46
CA SER A 42 -17.00 0.23 -6.89
C SER A 42 -16.60 0.68 -5.49
N VAL A 43 -16.47 1.99 -5.26
CA VAL A 43 -16.17 2.54 -3.93
C VAL A 43 -17.28 2.24 -2.93
N ILE A 44 -18.54 2.47 -3.29
CA ILE A 44 -19.67 2.18 -2.40
C ILE A 44 -19.73 0.68 -2.10
N PHE A 45 -19.52 -0.17 -3.12
CA PHE A 45 -19.45 -1.61 -2.94
C PHE A 45 -18.35 -1.99 -1.95
N LEU A 46 -17.12 -1.49 -2.10
CA LEU A 46 -16.02 -1.83 -1.20
C LEU A 46 -16.26 -1.34 0.23
N LEU A 47 -16.76 -0.11 0.40
CA LEU A 47 -17.08 0.45 1.72
C LEU A 47 -18.13 -0.36 2.47
N LEU A 48 -19.10 -0.94 1.75
CA LEU A 48 -20.14 -1.77 2.34
C LEU A 48 -19.66 -3.20 2.57
N PHE A 49 -19.00 -3.82 1.60
CA PHE A 49 -18.78 -5.28 1.59
C PHE A 49 -17.42 -5.72 2.15
N ALA A 50 -16.37 -4.88 2.12
CA ALA A 50 -15.05 -5.31 2.57
C ALA A 50 -14.99 -5.73 4.05
N PRO A 51 -15.67 -5.06 5.01
CA PRO A 51 -15.74 -5.56 6.39
C PRO A 51 -16.41 -6.93 6.49
N PHE A 52 -17.46 -7.18 5.71
CA PHE A 52 -18.12 -8.48 5.66
C PHE A 52 -17.24 -9.56 5.03
N ILE A 53 -16.41 -9.21 4.04
CA ILE A 53 -15.44 -10.13 3.45
C ILE A 53 -14.42 -10.59 4.50
N VAL A 54 -13.85 -9.66 5.26
CA VAL A 54 -12.89 -10.01 6.32
C VAL A 54 -13.56 -10.88 7.38
N TYR A 55 -14.75 -10.47 7.81
CA TYR A 55 -15.53 -11.23 8.77
C TYR A 55 -15.85 -12.65 8.26
N TYR A 56 -16.25 -12.79 7.00
CA TYR A 56 -16.52 -14.09 6.38
C TYR A 56 -15.31 -15.01 6.43
N PHE A 57 -14.12 -14.55 6.04
CA PHE A 57 -12.91 -15.37 6.09
C PHE A 57 -12.52 -15.78 7.51
N ILE A 58 -12.68 -14.87 8.48
CA ILE A 58 -12.37 -15.17 9.88
C ILE A 58 -13.36 -16.19 10.45
N MET A 59 -14.66 -16.01 10.24
CA MET A 59 -15.70 -16.92 10.73
C MET A 59 -15.68 -18.28 10.04
N ALA A 60 -15.29 -18.33 8.76
CA ALA A 60 -15.11 -19.59 8.05
C ALA A 60 -13.96 -20.42 8.66
N CYS A 61 -12.96 -19.76 9.24
CA CYS A 61 -11.86 -20.43 9.95
C CYS A 61 -12.19 -20.72 11.43
N ASP A 62 -12.89 -19.81 12.11
CA ASP A 62 -13.26 -19.91 13.53
C ASP A 62 -14.59 -20.65 13.70
N GLN A 63 -14.54 -21.99 13.80
CA GLN A 63 -15.64 -22.96 13.91
C GLN A 63 -17.01 -22.40 14.35
N TYR A 64 -17.70 -21.67 13.45
CA TYR A 64 -19.04 -21.04 13.57
C TYR A 64 -19.50 -20.63 14.98
N SER A 65 -18.57 -20.24 15.85
CA SER A 65 -18.88 -19.93 17.24
C SER A 65 -19.45 -18.52 17.27
N CYS A 66 -20.64 -18.36 17.85
CA CYS A 66 -21.41 -17.12 17.83
C CYS A 66 -20.54 -15.87 18.03
N SER A 67 -20.60 -14.91 17.10
CA SER A 67 -19.82 -13.66 17.12
C SER A 67 -19.92 -12.93 18.46
N PRO A 68 -18.90 -12.99 19.33
CA PRO A 68 -18.97 -12.25 20.58
C PRO A 68 -18.90 -10.74 20.26
N PRO A 69 -19.75 -9.91 20.90
CA PRO A 69 -19.67 -8.46 20.73
C PRO A 69 -18.37 -7.92 21.32
N VAL A 70 -18.10 -6.63 21.07
CA VAL A 70 -16.97 -5.92 21.71
C VAL A 70 -17.03 -6.12 23.23
N THR A 71 -15.95 -6.61 23.81
CA THR A 71 -15.81 -6.78 25.26
C THR A 71 -14.97 -5.65 25.85
N THR A 72 -15.22 -5.28 27.10
CA THR A 72 -14.41 -4.28 27.82
C THR A 72 -12.93 -4.68 27.88
N LYS A 73 -12.66 -5.99 28.05
CA LYS A 73 -11.30 -6.53 28.04
C LYS A 73 -10.61 -6.31 26.71
N ALA A 74 -11.25 -6.64 25.59
CA ALA A 74 -10.67 -6.44 24.27
C ALA A 74 -10.45 -4.95 23.96
N ALA A 75 -11.39 -4.09 24.34
CA ALA A 75 -11.24 -2.63 24.20
C ALA A 75 -10.03 -2.11 24.99
N GLN A 76 -9.82 -2.58 26.23
CA GLN A 76 -8.65 -2.23 27.03
C GLN A 76 -7.34 -2.73 26.41
N ILE A 77 -7.31 -3.99 25.94
CA ILE A 77 -6.13 -4.57 25.27
C ILE A 77 -5.78 -3.74 24.03
N TYR A 78 -6.77 -3.45 23.18
CA TYR A 78 -6.54 -2.74 21.93
C TYR A 78 -6.16 -1.27 22.17
N ALA A 79 -6.78 -0.61 23.15
CA ALA A 79 -6.39 0.74 23.55
C ALA A 79 -4.95 0.79 24.11
N ALA A 80 -4.58 -0.17 24.95
CA ALA A 80 -3.21 -0.28 25.47
C ALA A 80 -2.20 -0.55 24.33
N TRP A 81 -2.56 -1.42 23.38
CA TRP A 81 -1.76 -1.71 22.19
C TRP A 81 -1.49 -0.45 21.35
N VAL A 82 -2.56 0.25 20.94
CA VAL A 82 -2.43 1.47 20.12
C VAL A 82 -1.68 2.55 20.88
N THR A 83 -1.95 2.72 22.18
CA THR A 83 -1.25 3.71 23.01
C THR A 83 0.24 3.40 23.10
N LEU A 84 0.63 2.14 23.35
CA LEU A 84 2.02 1.72 23.35
C LEU A 84 2.69 2.02 22.01
N GLN A 85 2.03 1.70 20.89
CA GLN A 85 2.56 1.98 19.56
C GLN A 85 2.71 3.47 19.27
N VAL A 86 1.77 4.31 19.71
CA VAL A 86 1.88 5.79 19.61
C VAL A 86 3.07 6.28 20.43
N LEU A 87 3.23 5.80 21.67
CA LEU A 87 4.34 6.18 22.54
C LEU A 87 5.69 5.77 21.94
N LEU A 88 5.81 4.54 21.43
CA LEU A 88 7.02 4.08 20.75
C LEU A 88 7.29 4.91 19.49
N TYR A 89 6.29 5.16 18.66
CA TYR A 89 6.46 5.96 17.44
C TYR A 89 6.94 7.39 17.76
N MET A 90 6.40 8.04 18.79
CA MET A 90 6.68 9.44 19.10
C MET A 90 7.90 9.67 20.00
N LEU A 91 8.17 8.75 20.93
CA LEU A 91 9.15 8.98 22.00
C LEU A 91 10.43 8.14 21.85
N LEU A 92 10.40 7.07 21.06
CA LEU A 92 11.59 6.23 20.88
C LEU A 92 12.51 6.82 19.80
N PRO A 93 13.70 7.34 20.16
CA PRO A 93 14.65 7.76 19.15
C PRO A 93 15.27 6.54 18.45
N ASP A 94 15.54 6.65 17.16
CA ASP A 94 16.35 5.63 16.50
C ASP A 94 17.82 5.78 16.92
N PHE A 95 18.35 4.79 17.63
CA PHE A 95 19.78 4.67 17.92
C PHE A 95 20.46 3.59 17.08
N CYS A 96 19.71 2.68 16.46
CA CYS A 96 20.23 1.55 15.71
C CYS A 96 21.03 2.00 14.49
N HIS A 97 20.63 3.09 13.83
CA HIS A 97 21.36 3.64 12.68
C HIS A 97 22.80 4.04 12.99
N LYS A 98 23.13 4.29 14.27
CA LYS A 98 24.49 4.67 14.68
C LYS A 98 25.42 3.47 14.80
N PHE A 99 24.88 2.29 15.08
CA PHE A 99 25.68 1.09 15.41
C PHE A 99 25.60 0.01 14.34
N LEU A 100 24.50 -0.09 13.60
CA LEU A 100 24.27 -1.16 12.63
C LEU A 100 24.71 -0.73 11.23
N PRO A 101 25.79 -1.31 10.67
CA PRO A 101 26.25 -0.97 9.33
C PRO A 101 25.20 -1.37 8.29
N GLY A 102 24.87 -0.44 7.39
CA GLY A 102 23.91 -0.66 6.30
C GLY A 102 22.44 -0.53 6.68
N TYR A 103 22.09 -0.38 7.97
CA TYR A 103 20.75 0.00 8.40
C TYR A 103 20.58 1.52 8.25
N VAL A 104 19.47 1.93 7.64
CA VAL A 104 19.14 3.35 7.42
C VAL A 104 17.89 3.68 8.22
N GLY A 105 18.10 4.28 9.40
CA GLY A 105 17.06 4.73 10.33
C GLY A 105 17.22 6.20 10.74
N GLY A 106 16.51 6.62 11.79
CA GLY A 106 16.52 8.00 12.29
C GLY A 106 15.75 8.98 11.40
N VAL A 107 16.08 10.27 11.48
CA VAL A 107 15.40 11.30 10.70
C VAL A 107 15.73 11.15 9.22
N GLN A 108 14.74 10.74 8.42
CA GLN A 108 14.83 10.60 6.97
C GLN A 108 13.87 11.55 6.26
N GLU A 109 14.23 11.93 5.04
CA GLU A 109 13.41 12.79 4.18
C GLU A 109 12.53 11.93 3.26
N GLY A 110 11.24 12.28 3.19
CA GLY A 110 10.31 11.70 2.24
C GLY A 110 10.40 12.32 0.85
N ALA A 111 9.48 11.93 -0.03
CA ALA A 111 9.36 12.55 -1.35
C ALA A 111 8.88 14.01 -1.25
N VAL A 112 9.21 14.78 -2.29
CA VAL A 112 8.68 16.13 -2.48
C VAL A 112 7.16 16.02 -2.72
N THR A 113 6.39 16.72 -1.90
CA THR A 113 4.93 16.75 -2.02
C THR A 113 4.50 17.58 -3.23
N PRO A 114 3.22 17.49 -3.66
CA PRO A 114 2.70 18.33 -4.73
C PRO A 114 2.80 19.84 -4.43
N ALA A 115 2.81 20.23 -3.16
CA ALA A 115 3.00 21.63 -2.75
C ALA A 115 4.48 22.04 -2.63
N GLY A 116 5.42 21.15 -2.97
CA GLY A 116 6.87 21.38 -2.93
C GLY A 116 7.50 21.20 -1.54
N ALA A 117 6.77 20.66 -0.56
CA ALA A 117 7.29 20.42 0.78
C ALA A 117 8.07 19.10 0.83
N VAL A 118 9.08 19.01 1.70
CA VAL A 118 9.80 17.75 1.98
C VAL A 118 9.55 17.38 3.43
N ASN A 119 8.72 16.36 3.62
CA ASN A 119 8.35 15.89 4.94
C ASN A 119 9.48 15.07 5.58
N LYS A 120 9.72 15.29 6.87
CA LYS A 120 10.68 14.51 7.66
C LYS A 120 9.96 13.44 8.47
N TYR A 121 10.59 12.27 8.59
CA TYR A 121 10.07 11.09 9.26
C TYR A 121 11.14 10.53 10.19
N GLU A 122 10.76 10.17 11.42
CA GLU A 122 11.63 9.42 12.32
C GLU A 122 11.42 7.93 12.05
N ILE A 123 12.46 7.27 11.55
CA ILE A 123 12.43 5.84 11.20
C ILE A 123 12.98 5.04 12.38
N ASN A 124 12.08 4.51 13.20
CA ASN A 124 12.36 3.78 14.45
C ASN A 124 11.60 2.44 14.54
N GLY A 125 11.05 1.95 13.44
CA GLY A 125 10.13 0.82 13.43
C GLY A 125 10.77 -0.49 13.86
N LEU A 126 12.05 -0.71 13.52
CA LEU A 126 12.78 -1.90 13.94
C LEU A 126 12.89 -1.99 15.47
N GLN A 127 13.19 -0.89 16.14
CA GLN A 127 13.29 -0.84 17.60
C GLN A 127 11.92 -0.92 18.26
N ALA A 128 10.91 -0.26 17.69
CA ALA A 128 9.54 -0.39 18.16
C ALA A 128 9.08 -1.86 18.10
N TRP A 129 9.39 -2.55 17.00
CA TRP A 129 9.14 -3.98 16.83
C TRP A 129 9.91 -4.81 17.85
N LEU A 130 11.22 -4.59 18.00
CA LEU A 130 12.08 -5.33 18.94
C LEU A 130 11.58 -5.19 20.38
N LEU A 131 11.34 -3.97 20.86
CA LEU A 131 10.86 -3.72 22.21
C LEU A 131 9.50 -4.36 22.45
N THR A 132 8.60 -4.26 21.48
CA THR A 132 7.27 -4.88 21.54
C THR A 132 7.37 -6.41 21.67
N HIS A 133 8.22 -7.05 20.87
CA HIS A 133 8.35 -8.51 20.87
C HIS A 133 9.13 -9.01 22.09
N LEU A 134 10.18 -8.31 22.51
CA LEU A 134 10.91 -8.61 23.74
C LEU A 134 10.00 -8.50 24.95
N LEU A 135 9.12 -7.48 25.00
CA LEU A 135 8.14 -7.35 26.07
C LEU A 135 7.16 -8.54 26.08
N TRP A 136 6.69 -8.98 24.91
CA TRP A 136 5.82 -10.15 24.81
C TRP A 136 6.53 -11.44 25.27
N PHE A 137 7.78 -11.68 24.84
CA PHE A 137 8.56 -12.84 25.27
C PHE A 137 8.89 -12.79 26.77
N ALA A 138 9.29 -11.63 27.29
CA ALA A 138 9.54 -11.43 28.71
C ALA A 138 8.26 -11.69 29.51
N ASN A 139 7.11 -11.26 29.01
CA ASN A 139 5.82 -11.58 29.61
C ASN A 139 5.55 -13.10 29.60
N ALA A 140 5.75 -13.76 28.46
CA ALA A 140 5.46 -15.19 28.30
C ALA A 140 6.33 -16.10 29.18
N HIS A 141 7.59 -15.73 29.44
CA HIS A 141 8.54 -16.59 30.14
C HIS A 141 8.89 -16.15 31.57
N LEU A 142 8.76 -14.85 31.90
CA LEU A 142 9.25 -14.29 33.17
C LEU A 142 8.12 -13.63 33.97
N LEU A 143 7.36 -12.73 33.36
CA LEU A 143 6.49 -11.81 34.10
C LEU A 143 5.10 -12.38 34.35
N SER A 144 4.57 -13.18 33.42
CA SER A 144 3.21 -13.76 33.47
C SER A 144 2.10 -12.74 33.74
N TRP A 145 2.25 -11.49 33.27
CA TRP A 145 1.24 -10.44 33.46
C TRP A 145 -0.05 -10.71 32.66
N PHE A 146 0.07 -11.36 31.51
CA PHE A 146 -1.05 -11.78 30.69
C PHE A 146 -0.75 -13.09 29.94
N SER A 147 -1.79 -13.81 29.52
CA SER A 147 -1.61 -15.05 28.75
C SER A 147 -0.94 -14.79 27.40
N PRO A 148 0.06 -15.58 26.98
CA PRO A 148 0.60 -15.53 25.62
C PRO A 148 -0.46 -15.71 24.52
N THR A 149 -1.59 -16.35 24.86
CA THR A 149 -2.74 -16.62 23.97
C THR A 149 -3.78 -15.49 23.93
N ILE A 150 -3.55 -14.38 24.65
CA ILE A 150 -4.54 -13.30 24.85
C ILE A 150 -5.12 -12.72 23.56
N ILE A 151 -4.33 -12.66 22.48
CA ILE A 151 -4.79 -12.12 21.20
C ILE A 151 -5.77 -13.09 20.54
N PHE A 152 -5.42 -14.38 20.48
CA PHE A 152 -6.30 -15.43 19.98
C PHE A 152 -7.60 -15.51 20.82
N ASP A 153 -7.47 -15.50 22.14
CA ASP A 153 -8.62 -15.63 23.04
C ASP A 153 -9.62 -14.45 22.91
N ASN A 154 -9.18 -13.31 22.38
CA ASN A 154 -10.02 -12.12 22.17
C ASN A 154 -10.10 -11.75 20.68
N TRP A 155 -9.90 -12.71 19.77
CA TRP A 155 -9.72 -12.46 18.34
C TRP A 155 -10.89 -11.69 17.69
N ILE A 156 -12.13 -12.16 17.87
CA ILE A 156 -13.32 -11.51 17.30
C ILE A 156 -13.61 -10.14 17.94
N PRO A 157 -13.58 -9.98 19.28
CA PRO A 157 -13.73 -8.66 19.89
C PRO A 157 -12.64 -7.66 19.45
N LEU A 158 -11.39 -8.11 19.26
CA LEU A 158 -10.30 -7.28 18.75
C LEU A 158 -10.54 -6.86 17.28
N LEU A 159 -11.15 -7.72 16.46
CA LEU A 159 -11.54 -7.38 15.09
C LEU A 159 -12.52 -6.20 15.06
N TRP A 160 -13.50 -6.21 15.97
CA TRP A 160 -14.42 -5.08 16.11
C TRP A 160 -13.70 -3.80 16.55
N CYS A 161 -12.77 -3.89 17.51
CA CYS A 161 -11.95 -2.74 17.91
C CYS A 161 -11.12 -2.18 16.74
N ALA A 162 -10.53 -3.06 15.91
CA ALA A 162 -9.77 -2.66 14.74
C ALA A 162 -10.64 -2.00 13.67
N ASN A 163 -11.86 -2.51 13.44
CA ASN A 163 -12.83 -1.86 12.56
C ASN A 163 -13.21 -0.47 13.07
N ILE A 164 -13.57 -0.35 14.35
CA ILE A 164 -13.90 0.95 14.96
C ILE A 164 -12.74 1.93 14.79
N LEU A 165 -11.50 1.51 15.04
CA LEU A 165 -10.32 2.36 14.84
C LEU A 165 -10.15 2.76 13.37
N GLY A 166 -10.26 1.82 12.42
CA GLY A 166 -10.16 2.10 10.99
C GLY A 166 -11.19 3.12 10.50
N TYR A 167 -12.46 2.98 10.90
CA TYR A 167 -13.49 3.98 10.57
C TYR A 167 -13.26 5.31 11.28
N THR A 168 -12.82 5.29 12.55
CA THR A 168 -12.56 6.49 13.34
C THR A 168 -11.41 7.30 12.74
N VAL A 169 -10.29 6.67 12.40
CA VAL A 169 -9.12 7.36 11.85
C VAL A 169 -9.40 7.95 10.47
N SER A 170 -10.16 7.24 9.63
CA SER A 170 -10.52 7.73 8.30
C SER A 170 -11.54 8.87 8.36
N THR A 171 -12.49 8.79 9.29
CA THR A 171 -13.40 9.91 9.58
C THR A 171 -12.64 11.11 10.10
N PHE A 172 -11.71 10.91 11.04
CA PHE A 172 -10.83 11.96 11.54
C PHE A 172 -10.01 12.60 10.42
N ALA A 173 -9.37 11.81 9.56
CA ALA A 173 -8.57 12.30 8.44
C ALA A 173 -9.41 13.11 7.44
N MET A 174 -10.65 12.67 7.17
CA MET A 174 -11.58 13.42 6.34
C MET A 174 -11.94 14.76 7.00
N VAL A 175 -12.42 14.75 8.25
CA VAL A 175 -12.81 15.96 8.99
C VAL A 175 -11.64 16.94 9.08
N LYS A 176 -10.44 16.44 9.40
CA LYS A 176 -9.20 17.21 9.40
C LYS A 176 -8.94 17.87 8.05
N GLY A 177 -9.04 17.13 6.95
CA GLY A 177 -8.84 17.66 5.60
C GLY A 177 -9.79 18.79 5.22
N TYR A 178 -11.01 18.81 5.76
CA TYR A 178 -11.98 19.90 5.53
C TYR A 178 -11.81 21.08 6.49
N LEU A 179 -11.48 20.85 7.77
CA LEU A 179 -11.54 21.88 8.81
C LEU A 179 -10.17 22.46 9.19
N PHE A 180 -9.13 21.63 9.23
CA PHE A 180 -7.79 22.02 9.66
C PHE A 180 -6.70 21.22 8.92
N PRO A 181 -6.61 21.38 7.58
CA PRO A 181 -5.60 20.70 6.79
C PRO A 181 -4.19 21.17 7.16
N THR A 182 -3.20 20.27 7.09
CA THR A 182 -1.79 20.61 7.36
C THR A 182 -1.28 21.60 6.32
N ASP A 183 -1.61 21.35 5.06
CA ASP A 183 -1.46 22.29 3.95
C ASP A 183 -2.69 22.17 3.04
N ALA A 184 -3.43 23.28 2.88
CA ALA A 184 -4.62 23.32 2.03
C ALA A 184 -4.30 23.04 0.55
N ARG A 185 -3.06 23.30 0.11
CA ARG A 185 -2.60 23.03 -1.26
C ARG A 185 -2.40 21.55 -1.54
N GLU A 186 -2.30 20.74 -0.48
CA GLU A 186 -2.19 19.28 -0.55
C GLU A 186 -3.54 18.56 -0.36
N CYS A 187 -4.63 19.32 -0.24
CA CYS A 187 -5.97 18.76 -0.15
C CYS A 187 -6.62 18.69 -1.53
N LYS A 188 -7.36 17.59 -1.77
CA LYS A 188 -8.10 17.38 -3.02
C LYS A 188 -9.55 17.03 -2.78
N PHE A 189 -10.43 17.75 -3.44
CA PHE A 189 -11.88 17.60 -3.35
C PHE A 189 -12.46 17.26 -4.72
N THR A 190 -13.24 16.18 -4.79
CA THR A 190 -13.89 15.72 -6.03
C THR A 190 -15.39 16.01 -6.09
N GLY A 191 -15.94 16.70 -5.08
CA GLY A 191 -17.39 16.90 -4.91
C GLY A 191 -18.18 15.65 -4.49
N ASN A 192 -17.58 14.45 -4.55
CA ASN A 192 -18.20 13.20 -4.14
C ASN A 192 -17.73 12.78 -2.73
N PHE A 193 -18.68 12.71 -1.80
CA PHE A 193 -18.40 12.36 -0.40
C PHE A 193 -17.79 10.96 -0.25
N PHE A 194 -18.39 9.93 -0.86
CA PHE A 194 -17.92 8.54 -0.72
C PHE A 194 -16.53 8.35 -1.30
N TYR A 195 -16.25 8.94 -2.46
CA TYR A 195 -14.94 8.87 -3.08
C TYR A 195 -13.87 9.62 -2.27
N ASN A 196 -14.20 10.80 -1.75
CA ASN A 196 -13.31 11.55 -0.85
C ASN A 196 -13.05 10.78 0.47
N TYR A 197 -14.05 10.09 1.01
CA TYR A 197 -13.90 9.27 2.22
C TYR A 197 -13.02 8.04 1.97
N MET A 198 -13.27 7.30 0.88
CA MET A 198 -12.48 6.12 0.51
C MET A 198 -11.02 6.46 0.30
N MET A 199 -10.74 7.43 -0.56
CA MET A 199 -9.40 7.69 -1.07
C MET A 199 -8.65 8.78 -0.30
N GLY A 200 -9.34 9.52 0.59
CA GLY A 200 -8.74 10.60 1.36
C GLY A 200 -8.77 11.95 0.64
N VAL A 201 -8.88 13.01 1.44
CA VAL A 201 -8.84 14.41 0.98
C VAL A 201 -7.43 14.97 1.13
N GLU A 202 -6.88 14.87 2.34
CA GLU A 202 -5.54 15.36 2.66
C GLU A 202 -4.49 14.34 2.20
N PHE A 203 -3.43 14.82 1.56
CA PHE A 203 -2.38 13.96 1.03
C PHE A 203 -1.64 13.21 2.14
N ASN A 204 -0.98 13.90 3.06
CA ASN A 204 -0.32 13.32 4.25
C ASN A 204 -0.84 14.00 5.53
N PRO A 205 -1.96 13.53 6.12
CA PRO A 205 -2.46 14.12 7.35
C PRO A 205 -1.45 13.92 8.49
N ARG A 206 -1.16 15.01 9.21
CA ARG A 206 -0.23 15.02 10.34
C ARG A 206 -0.80 15.67 11.60
N ILE A 207 -0.35 15.19 12.76
CA ILE A 207 -0.49 15.91 14.03
C ILE A 207 0.89 16.48 14.40
N GLY A 208 0.96 17.81 14.44
CA GLY A 208 2.24 18.52 14.58
C GLY A 208 3.19 18.19 13.44
N LYS A 209 4.49 18.17 13.73
CA LYS A 209 5.53 17.96 12.71
C LYS A 209 5.84 16.49 12.44
N TRP A 210 5.65 15.62 13.43
CA TRP A 210 6.26 14.28 13.47
C TRP A 210 5.27 13.13 13.33
N PHE A 211 4.02 13.30 13.79
CA PHE A 211 3.03 12.24 13.70
C PHE A 211 2.40 12.21 12.31
N ASP A 212 2.79 11.23 11.49
CA ASP A 212 2.28 11.02 10.14
C ASP A 212 1.39 9.77 10.13
N PHE A 213 0.15 9.94 9.69
CA PHE A 213 -0.85 8.87 9.79
C PHE A 213 -0.52 7.69 8.88
N LYS A 214 0.01 7.92 7.69
CA LYS A 214 0.30 6.84 6.75
C LYS A 214 1.40 5.93 7.27
N LEU A 215 2.52 6.53 7.66
CA LEU A 215 3.65 5.76 8.18
C LEU A 215 3.28 5.06 9.50
N PHE A 216 2.55 5.77 10.38
CA PHE A 216 2.14 5.22 11.66
C PHE A 216 1.24 4.00 11.49
N PHE A 217 0.11 4.13 10.77
CA PHE A 217 -0.91 3.07 10.69
C PHE A 217 -0.41 1.84 9.93
N ASN A 218 0.31 2.04 8.83
CA ASN A 218 0.91 0.93 8.08
C ASN A 218 1.91 0.14 8.93
N GLY A 219 2.89 0.83 9.51
CA GLY A 219 3.99 0.18 10.20
C GLY A 219 3.61 -0.33 11.59
N ARG A 220 2.98 0.51 12.43
CA ARG A 220 2.91 0.28 13.88
C ARG A 220 1.73 -0.64 14.27
N PRO A 221 0.47 -0.19 14.32
CA PRO A 221 -0.63 -1.05 14.75
C PRO A 221 -0.93 -2.19 13.77
N GLY A 222 -0.56 -2.07 12.49
CA GLY A 222 -0.72 -3.11 11.47
C GLY A 222 0.42 -4.13 11.45
N ILE A 223 1.57 -3.75 10.87
CA ILE A 223 2.67 -4.70 10.61
C ILE A 223 3.32 -5.24 11.89
N VAL A 224 3.49 -4.44 12.97
CA VAL A 224 4.01 -4.99 14.24
C VAL A 224 3.03 -5.99 14.85
N ALA A 225 1.71 -5.74 14.75
CA ALA A 225 0.71 -6.66 15.27
C ALA A 225 0.72 -8.01 14.53
N TRP A 226 0.98 -8.02 13.22
CA TRP A 226 1.03 -9.23 12.41
C TRP A 226 1.87 -10.35 13.05
N THR A 227 3.12 -10.07 13.41
CA THR A 227 3.99 -11.10 14.01
C THR A 227 3.59 -11.46 15.44
N LEU A 228 3.04 -10.53 16.23
CA LEU A 228 2.49 -10.84 17.55
C LEU A 228 1.26 -11.75 17.48
N ILE A 229 0.37 -11.51 16.50
CA ILE A 229 -0.81 -12.35 16.26
C ILE A 229 -0.36 -13.78 15.95
N ASN A 230 0.61 -13.94 15.05
CA ASN A 230 1.16 -15.26 14.73
C ASN A 230 1.79 -15.97 15.94
N LEU A 231 2.52 -15.24 16.79
CA LEU A 231 3.07 -15.78 18.03
C LEU A 231 1.97 -16.22 19.00
N SER A 232 0.90 -15.43 19.13
CA SER A 232 -0.27 -15.82 19.93
C SER A 232 -0.98 -17.05 19.37
N PHE A 233 -1.02 -17.22 18.05
CA PHE A 233 -1.58 -18.42 17.39
C PHE A 233 -0.72 -19.64 17.65
N ALA A 234 0.61 -19.53 17.55
CA ALA A 234 1.53 -20.60 17.90
C ALA A 234 1.41 -20.97 19.40
N ALA A 235 1.33 -19.98 20.28
CA ALA A 235 1.09 -20.21 21.70
C ALA A 235 -0.25 -20.92 21.95
N LYS A 236 -1.30 -20.58 21.19
CA LYS A 236 -2.60 -21.23 21.32
C LYS A 236 -2.55 -22.68 20.85
N GLN A 237 -1.86 -22.96 19.75
CA GLN A 237 -1.67 -24.32 19.28
C GLN A 237 -0.91 -25.16 20.33
N GLN A 238 0.12 -24.59 20.97
CA GLN A 238 0.82 -25.22 22.09
C GLN A 238 -0.11 -25.50 23.28
N GLU A 239 -0.97 -24.56 23.65
CA GLU A 239 -1.95 -24.71 24.74
C GLU A 239 -2.97 -25.82 24.45
N LEU A 240 -3.50 -25.90 23.22
CA LEU A 240 -4.54 -26.85 22.84
C LEU A 240 -4.02 -28.28 22.61
N TYR A 241 -2.83 -28.43 22.01
CA TYR A 241 -2.32 -29.73 21.57
C TYR A 241 -1.02 -30.18 22.25
N GLY A 242 -0.47 -29.37 23.15
CA GLY A 242 0.79 -29.65 23.85
C GLY A 242 2.04 -29.56 22.97
N HIS A 243 1.90 -29.18 21.70
CA HIS A 243 3.02 -28.98 20.77
C HIS A 243 2.66 -27.97 19.68
N VAL A 244 3.67 -27.34 19.07
CA VAL A 244 3.53 -26.49 17.87
C VAL A 244 3.94 -27.29 16.64
N THR A 245 3.11 -27.32 15.61
CA THR A 245 3.40 -28.04 14.37
C THR A 245 4.49 -27.36 13.56
N ASN A 246 5.23 -28.12 12.76
CA ASN A 246 6.26 -27.55 11.89
C ASN A 246 5.69 -26.58 10.84
N SER A 247 4.44 -26.79 10.40
CA SER A 247 3.73 -25.88 9.50
C SER A 247 3.48 -24.52 10.15
N MET A 248 3.08 -24.48 11.43
CA MET A 248 2.88 -23.24 12.18
C MET A 248 4.21 -22.48 12.34
N VAL A 249 5.28 -23.21 12.65
CA VAL A 249 6.64 -22.64 12.73
C VAL A 249 7.07 -22.06 11.38
N LEU A 250 6.83 -22.75 10.27
CA LEU A 250 7.17 -22.26 8.93
C LEU A 250 6.44 -20.96 8.58
N VAL A 251 5.13 -20.87 8.85
CA VAL A 251 4.36 -19.64 8.63
C VAL A 251 4.94 -18.49 9.46
N ASN A 252 5.17 -18.73 10.76
CA ASN A 252 5.73 -17.73 11.66
C ASN A 252 7.12 -17.25 11.20
N VAL A 253 8.03 -18.17 10.85
CA VAL A 253 9.40 -17.83 10.43
C VAL A 253 9.41 -17.07 9.11
N LEU A 254 8.68 -17.53 8.10
CA LEU A 254 8.67 -16.87 6.78
C LEU A 254 8.01 -15.49 6.85
N GLN A 255 6.92 -15.34 7.60
CA GLN A 255 6.28 -14.03 7.80
C GLN A 255 7.13 -13.10 8.68
N ALA A 256 7.83 -13.63 9.69
CA ALA A 256 8.76 -12.84 10.50
C ALA A 256 9.96 -12.35 9.68
N ILE A 257 10.52 -13.17 8.78
CA ILE A 257 11.58 -12.73 7.85
C ILE A 257 11.07 -11.56 7.01
N TYR A 258 9.86 -11.67 6.45
CA TYR A 258 9.25 -10.60 5.65
C TYR A 258 9.06 -9.30 6.45
N VAL A 259 8.52 -9.39 7.68
CA VAL A 259 8.26 -8.23 8.53
C VAL A 259 9.54 -7.57 9.03
N LEU A 260 10.53 -8.36 9.45
CA LEU A 260 11.83 -7.84 9.86
C LEU A 260 12.55 -7.17 8.70
N ASP A 261 12.45 -7.75 7.51
CA ASP A 261 12.99 -7.18 6.28
C ASP A 261 12.33 -5.85 5.93
N PHE A 262 11.01 -5.72 6.13
CA PHE A 262 10.31 -4.45 6.03
C PHE A 262 10.88 -3.41 7.00
N PHE A 263 10.98 -3.72 8.29
CA PHE A 263 11.48 -2.76 9.29
C PHE A 263 12.95 -2.42 9.14
N TRP A 264 13.80 -3.37 8.73
CA TRP A 264 15.19 -3.10 8.40
C TRP A 264 15.33 -2.08 7.25
N ASN A 265 14.33 -2.04 6.36
CA ASN A 265 14.33 -1.18 5.18
C ASN A 265 13.15 -0.20 5.18
N GLU A 266 12.68 0.20 6.37
CA GLU A 266 11.50 1.05 6.54
C GLU A 266 11.64 2.37 5.77
N THR A 267 12.86 2.93 5.68
CA THR A 267 13.16 4.12 4.87
C THR A 267 12.77 3.96 3.39
N TRP A 268 12.78 2.75 2.83
CA TRP A 268 12.36 2.52 1.44
C TRP A 268 10.84 2.68 1.28
N TYR A 269 10.07 2.46 2.34
CA TYR A 269 8.63 2.62 2.33
C TYR A 269 8.23 4.08 2.06
N LEU A 270 9.06 5.06 2.47
CA LEU A 270 8.85 6.49 2.17
C LEU A 270 8.83 6.83 0.66
N LYS A 271 9.25 5.90 -0.20
CA LYS A 271 9.28 6.05 -1.66
C LYS A 271 8.17 5.28 -2.37
N THR A 272 7.27 4.65 -1.62
CA THR A 272 6.17 3.84 -2.16
C THR A 272 5.00 4.69 -2.62
N ILE A 273 4.05 4.07 -3.32
CA ILE A 273 2.85 4.75 -3.83
C ILE A 273 1.99 5.30 -2.69
N ASP A 274 1.87 4.56 -1.59
CA ASP A 274 1.06 4.92 -0.42
C ASP A 274 1.49 6.28 0.17
N ILE A 275 2.80 6.51 0.29
CA ILE A 275 3.36 7.77 0.81
C ILE A 275 3.42 8.86 -0.27
N CYS A 276 3.84 8.52 -1.49
CA CYS A 276 4.20 9.51 -2.52
C CYS A 276 3.05 9.93 -3.45
N HIS A 277 1.96 9.16 -3.53
CA HIS A 277 0.90 9.39 -4.53
C HIS A 277 -0.51 9.32 -3.95
N ASP A 278 -0.76 8.36 -3.07
CA ASP A 278 -2.10 8.16 -2.51
C ASP A 278 -2.42 9.19 -1.43
N HIS A 279 -3.70 9.48 -1.23
CA HIS A 279 -4.15 10.30 -0.12
C HIS A 279 -4.58 9.38 1.03
N PHE A 280 -4.55 9.86 2.27
CA PHE A 280 -4.95 9.02 3.40
C PHE A 280 -6.47 9.09 3.63
N GLY A 281 -7.15 8.00 3.29
CA GLY A 281 -8.58 7.82 3.47
C GLY A 281 -8.93 6.49 4.14
N TRP A 282 -10.17 6.04 3.95
CA TRP A 282 -10.63 4.74 4.44
C TRP A 282 -9.85 3.57 3.85
N TYR A 283 -9.46 3.63 2.59
CA TYR A 283 -8.66 2.58 1.95
C TYR A 283 -7.37 2.25 2.72
N LEU A 284 -6.55 3.27 3.03
CA LEU A 284 -5.32 3.08 3.81
C LEU A 284 -5.62 2.87 5.29
N GLY A 285 -6.45 3.72 5.90
CA GLY A 285 -6.74 3.67 7.34
C GLY A 285 -7.37 2.34 7.79
N TRP A 286 -8.40 1.87 7.10
CA TRP A 286 -9.03 0.57 7.40
C TRP A 286 -8.20 -0.61 6.91
N GLY A 287 -7.55 -0.48 5.74
CA GLY A 287 -6.68 -1.53 5.19
C GLY A 287 -5.53 -1.90 6.13
N ASP A 288 -4.84 -0.90 6.67
CA ASP A 288 -3.72 -1.10 7.60
C ASP A 288 -4.18 -1.64 8.97
N CYS A 289 -5.34 -1.21 9.46
CA CYS A 289 -5.88 -1.63 10.77
C CYS A 289 -6.51 -3.02 10.76
N VAL A 290 -7.18 -3.39 9.66
CA VAL A 290 -8.08 -4.54 9.60
C VAL A 290 -7.62 -5.54 8.54
N TRP A 291 -7.52 -5.11 7.28
CA TRP A 291 -7.23 -6.05 6.20
C TRP A 291 -5.89 -6.75 6.39
N LEU A 292 -4.82 -5.98 6.65
CA LEU A 292 -3.47 -6.49 6.81
C LEU A 292 -3.37 -7.50 7.99
N PRO A 293 -3.63 -7.12 9.25
CA PRO A 293 -3.38 -8.01 10.38
C PRO A 293 -4.32 -9.22 10.43
N TYR A 294 -5.53 -9.15 9.85
CA TYR A 294 -6.50 -10.25 9.93
C TYR A 294 -6.47 -11.19 8.73
N LEU A 295 -6.22 -10.69 7.51
CA LEU A 295 -6.13 -11.58 6.35
C LEU A 295 -4.75 -12.20 6.18
N TYR A 296 -3.68 -11.50 6.55
CA TYR A 296 -2.32 -12.01 6.37
C TYR A 296 -1.94 -13.06 7.44
N THR A 297 -2.75 -13.19 8.49
CA THR A 297 -2.59 -14.17 9.57
C THR A 297 -3.54 -15.37 9.45
N LEU A 298 -4.39 -15.42 8.41
CA LEU A 298 -5.36 -16.51 8.22
C LEU A 298 -4.72 -17.90 8.18
N GLN A 299 -3.50 -18.02 7.63
CA GLN A 299 -2.78 -19.28 7.58
C GLN A 299 -2.43 -19.76 9.00
N GLY A 300 -2.01 -18.84 9.87
CA GLY A 300 -1.78 -19.13 11.28
C GLY A 300 -3.09 -19.50 11.97
N LEU A 301 -4.16 -18.72 11.78
CA LEU A 301 -5.48 -19.00 12.37
C LEU A 301 -5.99 -20.39 11.98
N TYR A 302 -5.93 -20.72 10.69
CA TYR A 302 -6.29 -22.04 10.17
C TYR A 302 -5.49 -23.16 10.85
N LEU A 303 -4.18 -22.99 11.02
CA LEU A 303 -3.32 -24.00 11.64
C LEU A 303 -3.56 -24.17 13.14
N VAL A 304 -4.15 -23.18 13.83
CA VAL A 304 -4.60 -23.38 15.21
C VAL A 304 -5.72 -24.42 15.25
N TYR A 305 -6.73 -24.32 14.38
CA TYR A 305 -7.85 -25.28 14.35
C TYR A 305 -7.52 -26.59 13.63
N HIS A 306 -6.56 -26.55 12.72
CA HIS A 306 -6.13 -27.68 11.91
C HIS A 306 -4.61 -27.88 12.05
N PRO A 307 -4.13 -28.49 13.15
CA PRO A 307 -2.70 -28.75 13.34
C PRO A 307 -2.20 -29.75 12.30
N VAL A 308 -1.53 -29.26 11.26
CA VAL A 308 -0.95 -30.08 10.18
C VAL A 308 0.53 -30.30 10.44
N GLN A 309 0.96 -31.54 10.69
CA GLN A 309 2.38 -31.89 10.73
C GLN A 309 2.84 -32.34 9.34
N LEU A 310 3.74 -31.57 8.71
CA LEU A 310 4.29 -31.90 7.40
C LEU A 310 5.42 -32.94 7.53
N PRO A 311 5.56 -33.88 6.57
CA PRO A 311 6.80 -34.61 6.37
C PRO A 311 7.99 -33.66 6.22
N THR A 312 9.15 -34.04 6.78
CA THR A 312 10.36 -33.19 6.79
C THR A 312 10.77 -32.71 5.40
N SER A 313 10.58 -33.54 4.37
CA SER A 313 10.87 -33.18 2.97
C SER A 313 9.98 -32.03 2.46
N TYR A 314 8.68 -32.05 2.76
CA TYR A 314 7.75 -30.99 2.39
C TYR A 314 8.02 -29.72 3.20
N ALA A 315 8.26 -29.84 4.51
CA ALA A 315 8.62 -28.71 5.35
C ALA A 315 9.90 -28.01 4.84
N LEU A 316 10.94 -28.79 4.50
CA LEU A 316 12.17 -28.28 3.92
C LEU A 316 11.94 -27.66 2.55
N GLY A 317 11.13 -28.30 1.69
CA GLY A 317 10.78 -27.76 0.37
C GLY A 317 10.09 -26.39 0.45
N VAL A 318 9.12 -26.24 1.35
CA VAL A 318 8.42 -24.96 1.60
C VAL A 318 9.39 -23.91 2.15
N LEU A 319 10.25 -24.27 3.10
CA LEU A 319 11.25 -23.35 3.65
C LEU A 319 12.21 -22.86 2.57
N LEU A 320 12.75 -23.77 1.76
CA LEU A 320 13.68 -23.44 0.67
C LEU A 320 13.00 -22.56 -0.38
N LEU A 321 11.75 -22.86 -0.74
CA LEU A 321 10.98 -22.04 -1.66
C LEU A 321 10.77 -20.63 -1.13
N GLY A 322 10.40 -20.50 0.15
CA GLY A 322 10.22 -19.20 0.81
C GLY A 322 11.52 -18.39 0.89
N LEU A 323 12.63 -19.03 1.28
CA LEU A 323 13.96 -18.40 1.35
C LEU A 323 14.49 -18.00 -0.04
N LEU A 324 14.27 -18.83 -1.06
CA LEU A 324 14.64 -18.51 -2.44
C LEU A 324 13.83 -17.30 -2.95
N GLY A 325 12.52 -17.30 -2.72
CA GLY A 325 11.64 -16.18 -3.06
C GLY A 325 12.09 -14.89 -2.38
N TYR A 326 12.39 -14.96 -1.07
CA TYR A 326 12.95 -13.85 -0.30
C TYR A 326 14.29 -13.35 -0.87
N TYR A 327 15.23 -14.25 -1.14
CA TYR A 327 16.53 -13.91 -1.72
C TYR A 327 16.38 -13.18 -3.06
N ILE A 328 15.55 -13.72 -3.95
CA ILE A 328 15.26 -13.14 -5.26
C ILE A 328 14.65 -11.73 -5.11
N PHE A 329 13.66 -11.58 -4.24
CA PHE A 329 13.01 -10.30 -3.94
C PHE A 329 14.02 -9.26 -3.42
N ARG A 330 14.83 -9.64 -2.43
CA ARG A 330 15.80 -8.79 -1.75
C ARG A 330 16.92 -8.35 -2.68
N VAL A 331 17.52 -9.29 -3.43
CA VAL A 331 18.61 -8.98 -4.37
C VAL A 331 18.11 -8.09 -5.52
N THR A 332 16.92 -8.33 -6.05
CA THR A 332 16.36 -7.51 -7.14
C THR A 332 16.13 -6.07 -6.70
N ASN A 333 15.57 -5.86 -5.50
CA ASN A 333 15.38 -4.52 -4.95
C ASN A 333 16.71 -3.84 -4.61
N HIS A 334 17.67 -4.57 -4.03
CA HIS A 334 19.00 -4.03 -3.76
C HIS A 334 19.73 -3.61 -5.04
N GLN A 335 19.67 -4.41 -6.11
CA GLN A 335 20.24 -4.04 -7.42
C GLN A 335 19.63 -2.75 -7.97
N LYS A 336 18.31 -2.63 -7.91
CA LYS A 336 17.57 -1.44 -8.35
C LYS A 336 17.95 -0.20 -7.53
N ASP A 337 18.05 -0.33 -6.21
CA ASP A 337 18.42 0.76 -5.31
C ASP A 337 19.88 1.18 -5.50
N LEU A 338 20.82 0.22 -5.52
CA LEU A 338 22.23 0.48 -5.76
C LEU A 338 22.46 1.17 -7.10
N PHE A 339 21.80 0.70 -8.17
CA PHE A 339 21.86 1.31 -9.49
C PHE A 339 21.38 2.77 -9.47
N ARG A 340 20.27 3.05 -8.78
CA ARG A 340 19.72 4.41 -8.65
C ARG A 340 20.61 5.34 -7.83
N ARG A 341 21.13 4.87 -6.69
CA ARG A 341 21.99 5.69 -5.80
C ARG A 341 23.34 6.03 -6.42
N THR A 342 23.87 5.14 -7.24
CA THR A 342 25.17 5.32 -7.91
C THR A 342 25.06 5.97 -9.29
N ASP A 343 23.84 6.28 -9.74
CA ASP A 343 23.55 6.76 -11.10
C ASP A 343 24.14 5.82 -12.19
N GLY A 344 24.07 4.51 -11.94
CA GLY A 344 24.60 3.46 -12.80
C GLY A 344 26.11 3.21 -12.69
N ARG A 345 26.81 3.90 -11.78
CA ARG A 345 28.24 3.68 -11.47
C ARG A 345 28.40 2.58 -10.40
N CYS A 346 27.87 1.40 -10.68
CA CYS A 346 28.02 0.22 -9.85
C CYS A 346 28.37 -1.01 -10.68
N LEU A 347 28.64 -2.13 -10.01
CA LEU A 347 28.77 -3.43 -10.63
C LEU A 347 27.57 -4.29 -10.23
N ILE A 348 26.92 -4.89 -11.22
CA ILE A 348 25.84 -5.86 -11.01
C ILE A 348 26.34 -7.20 -11.55
N TRP A 349 26.44 -8.19 -10.66
CA TRP A 349 27.07 -9.49 -10.95
C TRP A 349 28.48 -9.36 -11.54
N GLY A 350 29.29 -8.47 -10.96
CA GLY A 350 30.68 -8.25 -11.38
C GLY A 350 30.86 -7.55 -12.73
N ARG A 351 29.77 -7.09 -13.37
CA ARG A 351 29.82 -6.39 -14.66
C ARG A 351 29.17 -5.01 -14.56
N LYS A 352 29.59 -4.09 -15.43
CA LYS A 352 28.94 -2.77 -15.55
C LYS A 352 27.49 -2.97 -16.01
N PRO A 353 26.50 -2.37 -15.34
CA PRO A 353 25.09 -2.55 -15.67
C PRO A 353 24.78 -1.98 -17.05
N LYS A 354 23.90 -2.67 -17.79
CA LYS A 354 23.29 -2.12 -19.00
C LYS A 354 22.09 -1.27 -18.57
N ALA A 355 21.97 -0.08 -19.14
CA ALA A 355 20.90 0.85 -18.82
C ALA A 355 20.34 1.49 -20.09
N ILE A 356 19.05 1.81 -20.08
CA ILE A 356 18.40 2.66 -21.08
C ILE A 356 18.24 4.04 -20.45
N GLU A 357 18.73 5.08 -21.14
CA GLU A 357 18.48 6.45 -20.73
C GLU A 357 17.14 6.92 -21.29
N CYS A 358 16.29 7.42 -20.42
CA CYS A 358 14.97 7.93 -20.74
C CYS A 358 14.90 9.40 -20.33
N SER A 359 14.29 10.23 -21.17
CA SER A 359 13.93 11.59 -20.79
C SER A 359 12.42 11.74 -20.77
N TYR A 360 11.87 12.36 -19.74
CA TYR A 360 10.46 12.70 -19.65
C TYR A 360 10.31 14.17 -19.25
N THR A 361 9.22 14.79 -19.64
CA THR A 361 8.90 16.17 -19.26
C THR A 361 7.87 16.12 -18.14
N SER A 362 8.16 16.77 -17.01
CA SER A 362 7.20 16.92 -15.91
C SER A 362 6.07 17.87 -16.31
N ALA A 363 4.98 17.88 -15.55
CA ALA A 363 3.87 18.83 -15.70
C ALA A 363 4.34 20.30 -15.62
N ASP A 364 5.44 20.55 -14.93
CA ASP A 364 6.07 21.88 -14.79
C ASP A 364 6.92 22.28 -16.02
N GLY A 365 6.91 21.48 -17.09
CA GLY A 365 7.69 21.70 -18.31
C GLY A 365 9.19 21.39 -18.17
N GLN A 366 9.65 20.97 -16.98
CA GLN A 366 11.05 20.58 -16.77
C GLN A 366 11.34 19.20 -17.37
N LYS A 367 12.48 19.10 -18.07
CA LYS A 367 12.95 17.85 -18.65
C LYS A 367 13.79 17.09 -17.62
N HIS A 368 13.33 15.91 -17.24
CA HIS A 368 14.02 15.01 -16.33
C HIS A 368 14.65 13.86 -17.09
N HIS A 369 15.80 13.41 -16.60
CA HIS A 369 16.51 12.24 -17.10
C HIS A 369 16.41 11.11 -16.07
N SER A 370 16.13 9.91 -16.54
CA SER A 370 16.11 8.70 -15.72
C SER A 370 16.81 7.57 -16.43
N LYS A 371 17.39 6.65 -15.66
CA LYS A 371 18.04 5.45 -16.18
C LYS A 371 17.23 4.23 -15.77
N LEU A 372 16.89 3.40 -16.74
CA LEU A 372 16.22 2.12 -16.54
C LEU A 372 17.25 1.00 -16.61
N LEU A 373 17.36 0.22 -15.53
CA LEU A 373 18.27 -0.90 -15.45
C LEU A 373 17.76 -2.07 -16.34
N VAL A 374 18.58 -2.49 -17.31
CA VAL A 374 18.28 -3.59 -18.25
C VAL A 374 19.25 -4.77 -18.13
N SER A 375 19.89 -4.93 -16.98
CA SER A 375 20.76 -6.09 -16.65
C SER A 375 20.53 -6.56 -15.21
N GLY A 376 20.93 -7.79 -14.87
CA GLY A 376 20.67 -8.40 -13.57
C GLY A 376 19.31 -9.12 -13.53
N PHE A 377 18.66 -9.14 -12.37
CA PHE A 377 17.36 -9.83 -12.22
C PHE A 377 16.19 -9.07 -12.85
N LEU A 378 16.24 -7.74 -12.90
CA LEU A 378 15.13 -6.88 -13.32
C LEU A 378 14.56 -7.18 -14.74
N PRO A 379 15.38 -7.38 -15.79
CA PRO A 379 14.89 -7.68 -17.13
C PRO A 379 14.33 -9.09 -17.25
N GLN A 380 14.91 -10.04 -16.50
CA GLN A 380 14.49 -11.44 -16.52
C GLN A 380 13.07 -11.57 -15.93
N MET A 381 12.74 -10.77 -14.91
CA MET A 381 11.39 -10.74 -14.34
C MET A 381 10.38 -9.87 -15.09
N ALA A 382 10.82 -8.76 -15.72
CA ALA A 382 9.93 -7.92 -16.52
C ALA A 382 9.37 -8.69 -17.75
N VAL A 383 10.16 -9.64 -18.28
CA VAL A 383 9.72 -10.55 -19.36
C VAL A 383 8.73 -11.61 -18.84
N GLN A 384 8.86 -12.08 -17.60
CA GLN A 384 7.92 -13.06 -17.00
C GLN A 384 6.61 -12.46 -16.51
N THR A 385 6.57 -11.17 -16.17
CA THR A 385 5.35 -10.47 -15.69
C THR A 385 4.53 -9.82 -16.81
N GLY A 386 4.91 -9.99 -18.08
CA GLY A 386 4.22 -9.37 -19.22
C GLY A 386 4.35 -7.84 -19.30
N MET A 387 5.23 -7.23 -18.49
CA MET A 387 5.51 -5.79 -18.48
C MET A 387 6.68 -5.41 -19.41
N ALA A 388 7.03 -6.25 -20.39
CA ALA A 388 7.89 -5.82 -21.48
C ALA A 388 7.06 -4.89 -22.38
N PRO A 389 7.51 -3.64 -22.67
CA PRO A 389 6.87 -2.86 -23.70
C PRO A 389 6.99 -3.66 -25.00
N SER A 390 5.85 -4.06 -25.57
CA SER A 390 5.81 -4.68 -26.88
C SER A 390 6.43 -3.71 -27.87
N GLY A 391 7.68 -3.95 -28.25
CA GLY A 391 8.37 -3.25 -29.32
C GLY A 391 7.70 -3.58 -30.65
N ARG A 392 6.54 -2.97 -30.92
CA ARG A 392 6.02 -2.79 -32.27
C ARG A 392 6.25 -1.34 -32.67
N SER A 393 7.41 -1.14 -33.26
CA SER A 393 7.72 -0.20 -34.35
C SER A 393 6.70 0.93 -34.56
N LEU A 394 6.96 2.10 -33.97
CA LEU A 394 6.52 3.39 -34.52
C LEU A 394 7.61 3.85 -35.49
N ALA A 395 7.64 3.24 -36.66
CA ALA A 395 8.37 3.72 -37.81
C ALA A 395 7.39 3.89 -38.97
N ALA A 396 6.85 5.11 -39.13
CA ALA A 396 6.49 5.65 -40.44
C ALA A 396 6.09 7.13 -40.36
N SER A 397 6.82 7.92 -41.15
CA SER A 397 6.46 9.20 -41.77
C SER A 397 6.38 10.47 -40.91
N GLN A 398 7.49 11.20 -40.88
CA GLN A 398 7.48 12.65 -41.08
C GLN A 398 8.05 12.96 -42.47
N SER A 399 7.28 13.66 -43.32
CA SER A 399 7.73 14.84 -44.10
C SER A 399 6.60 15.34 -45.02
N PRO A 400 6.60 16.63 -45.43
CA PRO A 400 5.37 17.41 -45.64
C PRO A 400 5.10 17.90 -47.09
N THR A 401 3.91 18.50 -47.28
CA THR A 401 3.42 19.41 -48.36
C THR A 401 2.77 18.81 -49.63
N PRO A 402 1.95 19.56 -50.41
CA PRO A 402 0.73 20.30 -50.04
C PRO A 402 -0.50 20.04 -50.99
N VAL A 403 -1.70 20.35 -50.48
CA VAL A 403 -3.00 20.72 -51.10
C VAL A 403 -3.26 20.46 -52.61
N SER A 404 -4.34 19.71 -52.93
CA SER A 404 -5.37 20.11 -53.92
C SER A 404 -6.65 19.26 -53.83
N THR A 405 -7.73 19.85 -54.33
CA THR A 405 -9.18 19.64 -54.21
C THR A 405 -9.82 18.47 -54.98
N GLN A 406 -10.93 17.91 -54.47
CA GLN A 406 -12.21 17.51 -55.15
C GLN A 406 -12.94 16.43 -54.30
N SER A 407 -14.08 16.71 -53.63
CA SER A 407 -15.50 16.69 -54.06
C SER A 407 -16.16 15.30 -54.17
N ASP A 408 -17.33 15.19 -53.49
CA ASP A 408 -18.51 14.31 -53.69
C ASP A 408 -18.71 12.96 -52.96
N SER A 409 -19.45 13.07 -51.83
CA SER A 409 -20.75 12.41 -51.53
C SER A 409 -20.82 10.94 -51.02
N PRO A 410 -21.89 10.55 -50.28
CA PRO A 410 -21.82 9.68 -49.10
C PRO A 410 -22.54 8.31 -49.21
N ARG A 411 -22.24 7.34 -48.32
CA ARG A 411 -23.19 6.29 -47.86
C ARG A 411 -22.75 5.49 -46.62
N GLN A 412 -23.63 5.54 -45.62
CA GLN A 412 -24.16 4.50 -44.70
C GLN A 412 -23.29 3.65 -43.74
N VAL A 413 -23.61 3.84 -42.45
CA VAL A 413 -24.07 2.87 -41.40
C VAL A 413 -23.30 1.56 -41.19
N GLY A 414 -22.81 1.37 -39.95
CA GLY A 414 -22.45 0.07 -39.39
C GLY A 414 -22.19 0.14 -37.88
N LEU A 415 -23.22 -0.17 -37.08
CA LEU A 415 -23.15 -0.47 -35.64
C LEU A 415 -22.34 -1.74 -35.40
N GLN A 416 -21.45 -1.77 -34.39
CA GLN A 416 -21.10 -2.97 -33.62
C GLN A 416 -20.24 -2.62 -32.40
N GLY A 417 -20.75 -2.88 -31.20
CA GLY A 417 -19.93 -3.14 -30.01
C GLY A 417 -19.37 -4.58 -30.03
N PRO A 418 -18.59 -4.97 -29.02
CA PRO A 418 -19.08 -6.10 -28.24
C PRO A 418 -18.76 -6.06 -26.73
N SER A 419 -19.66 -6.79 -26.07
CA SER A 419 -19.79 -7.25 -24.72
C SER A 419 -18.93 -8.49 -24.38
N VAL A 420 -18.62 -8.61 -23.07
CA VAL A 420 -18.71 -9.83 -22.22
C VAL A 420 -17.50 -10.77 -22.02
N TRP A 421 -17.32 -11.05 -20.72
CA TRP A 421 -16.54 -12.06 -20.01
C TRP A 421 -16.87 -13.52 -20.38
N ALA A 422 -15.92 -14.46 -20.23
CA ALA A 422 -16.20 -15.79 -19.67
C ALA A 422 -14.93 -16.57 -19.27
N HIS A 423 -15.11 -17.34 -18.19
CA HIS A 423 -14.25 -18.28 -17.48
C HIS A 423 -13.57 -19.39 -18.32
N SER A 424 -12.49 -19.98 -17.77
CA SER A 424 -12.30 -21.44 -17.82
C SER A 424 -11.76 -22.01 -16.51
N SER A 425 -12.59 -22.79 -15.85
CA SER A 425 -12.28 -23.80 -14.84
C SER A 425 -11.83 -25.09 -15.53
N VAL A 426 -10.76 -25.74 -15.06
CA VAL A 426 -10.32 -27.06 -15.52
C VAL A 426 -10.72 -28.11 -14.49
N HIS A 427 -11.54 -29.06 -14.93
CA HIS A 427 -11.96 -30.25 -14.19
C HIS A 427 -10.88 -31.35 -14.23
N SER A 428 -10.82 -32.07 -13.12
CA SER A 428 -10.21 -33.37 -12.88
C SER A 428 -10.79 -34.48 -13.74
N GLY A 429 -9.98 -35.48 -14.09
CA GLY A 429 -10.47 -36.77 -14.56
C GLY A 429 -9.48 -37.90 -14.26
N THR A 430 -9.91 -38.87 -13.44
CA THR A 430 -9.58 -40.29 -13.59
C THR A 430 -10.61 -41.12 -12.82
N ALA A 431 -11.20 -42.09 -13.53
CA ALA A 431 -12.21 -43.03 -13.07
C ALA A 431 -11.58 -44.30 -12.50
N HIS A 432 -12.28 -45.01 -11.61
CA HIS A 432 -12.49 -46.47 -11.75
C HIS A 432 -13.64 -47.00 -10.85
N LYS A 433 -14.26 -48.05 -11.39
CA LYS A 433 -15.52 -48.75 -11.06
C LYS A 433 -15.57 -49.46 -9.70
N GLN A 434 -16.80 -49.58 -9.17
CA GLN A 434 -17.28 -50.62 -8.25
C GLN A 434 -17.67 -51.90 -9.02
N GLU A 435 -17.33 -53.05 -8.45
CA GLU A 435 -17.97 -54.39 -8.46
C GLU A 435 -17.26 -55.11 -7.28
N GLY A 436 -17.88 -55.78 -6.31
CA GLY A 436 -19.03 -56.68 -6.35
C GLY A 436 -18.50 -58.11 -6.15
N ALA A 437 -18.64 -58.63 -4.92
CA ALA A 437 -18.18 -59.93 -4.36
C ALA A 437 -16.79 -59.94 -3.69
#